data_AF-A0A7Y5D910-F1
#
_entry.id   AF-A0A7Y5D910-F1
#
_cell.length_a   1.000
_cell.length_b   1.000
_cell.length_c   1.000
_cell.angle_alpha   90.00
_cell.angle_beta   90.00
_cell.angle_gamma   90.00
#
_symmetry.space_group_name_H-M   'P 1'
#
loop_
_entity.id
_entity.type
_entity.pdbx_description
1 polymer ?
#
loop_
_entity_poly.entity_id
_entity_poly.type
_entity_poly.pdbx_seq_one_letter_code
_entity_poly.pdbx_strand_id
1 'polypeptide(L)'
;MAIPLRTRKGQAGPEGCRTGPSPKPIGGMELDGFAWKKYRMASVEAIAGNIEKDEKETLFPVLFMFLSFGSMIASLGLISLFQDYYAYAMCALLYVAVVAIELRFRIRSPISISMLGLYAGLALLDYVTKDYTGYAGIIIFAWLTLLSSILLLYGKPFTAFYSNGKGLRSLHMASSLIWTAAYAMSLLASVLLIPDVLYVIVPFVLCIAAGLLGIFLNLAWFGRGNGRQDHFGIEEFEFRRLLPDSPQFPPFCDFYARQIYRPGDDGNSKTIEDIAEVVSTTETALGMDSYVFVAEHEGRIVGCIRCVLDREGRPFPLETEMSSTFDPLRKIGKVMYVGRLAVDHAYRERPDVLNGIFKCFLDLCLSEDVSFVVAEGFSHRLPTYLKLGFEILFERSDKRHAIKMSHGYICYPVYMNFAYLVFNRDDVTLKKYHFSDFINPYLAERWYKRSALRYFFRTRRLWPWRFTLQQVRGIL
;
A
#
# COMPACT_ATOMS: atom_id res chain seq x y z
N MET A 1 -48.88 -34.68 -22.85
CA MET A 1 -48.46 -35.24 -24.15
C MET A 1 -47.73 -36.54 -23.85
N ALA A 2 -48.21 -37.63 -24.41
CA ALA A 2 -47.94 -38.98 -23.94
C ALA A 2 -47.11 -39.77 -24.96
N ILE A 3 -46.53 -40.86 -24.45
CA ILE A 3 -46.15 -42.13 -25.09
C ILE A 3 -44.67 -42.28 -25.57
N PRO A 4 -44.07 -43.49 -25.36
CA PRO A 4 -42.68 -43.70 -24.96
C PRO A 4 -41.94 -44.77 -25.84
N LEU A 5 -40.96 -45.45 -25.22
CA LEU A 5 -40.34 -46.76 -25.52
C LEU A 5 -39.13 -46.80 -26.48
N ARG A 6 -37.98 -47.30 -25.99
CA ARG A 6 -37.59 -48.71 -26.21
C ARG A 6 -36.37 -49.15 -25.39
N THR A 7 -36.55 -50.29 -24.75
CA THR A 7 -35.58 -51.19 -24.12
C THR A 7 -34.66 -51.89 -25.13
N ARG A 8 -33.44 -52.24 -24.70
CA ARG A 8 -32.87 -53.58 -24.99
C ARG A 8 -31.93 -54.07 -23.89
N LYS A 9 -32.16 -55.33 -23.52
CA LYS A 9 -31.46 -56.19 -22.55
C LYS A 9 -30.18 -56.80 -23.15
N GLY A 10 -29.29 -57.27 -22.26
CA GLY A 10 -28.38 -58.41 -22.47
C GLY A 10 -26.99 -58.16 -21.88
N GLN A 11 -26.71 -58.53 -20.63
CA GLN A 11 -26.28 -59.84 -20.08
C GLN A 11 -24.75 -60.03 -19.97
N ALA A 12 -24.36 -60.44 -18.75
CA ALA A 12 -23.10 -60.98 -18.20
C ALA A 12 -22.07 -61.56 -19.20
N GLY A 13 -20.76 -61.38 -19.00
CA GLY A 13 -19.93 -62.05 -17.99
C GLY A 13 -18.49 -62.29 -18.53
N PRO A 14 -17.55 -62.87 -17.76
CA PRO A 14 -16.21 -62.34 -17.48
C PRO A 14 -15.06 -62.94 -18.31
N GLU A 15 -13.87 -62.30 -18.25
CA GLU A 15 -12.51 -62.88 -18.17
C GLU A 15 -11.44 -61.95 -18.82
N GLY A 16 -10.23 -61.92 -18.24
CA GLY A 16 -9.03 -61.54 -19.00
C GLY A 16 -8.11 -60.50 -18.35
N CYS A 17 -7.34 -60.93 -17.35
CA CYS A 17 -6.15 -60.23 -16.89
C CYS A 17 -5.08 -60.20 -18.00
N ARG A 18 -4.67 -59.03 -18.49
CA ARG A 18 -3.40 -58.84 -19.24
C ARG A 18 -2.76 -57.49 -18.93
N THR A 19 -1.61 -57.57 -18.30
CA THR A 19 -0.59 -56.53 -18.14
C THR A 19 -0.05 -56.08 -19.51
N GLY A 20 0.01 -54.77 -19.72
CA GLY A 20 0.63 -54.11 -20.88
C GLY A 20 1.31 -52.79 -20.47
N PRO A 21 2.32 -52.31 -21.20
CA PRO A 21 3.57 -51.82 -20.63
C PRO A 21 3.61 -50.32 -20.29
N SER A 22 4.50 -50.01 -19.36
CA SER A 22 4.93 -48.67 -18.92
C SER A 22 5.35 -47.75 -20.08
N PRO A 23 4.97 -46.45 -20.09
CA PRO A 23 5.47 -45.51 -21.07
C PRO A 23 6.94 -45.14 -20.81
N LYS A 24 7.76 -45.30 -21.85
CA LYS A 24 9.16 -44.86 -21.92
C LYS A 24 9.28 -43.31 -21.88
N PRO A 25 10.42 -42.79 -21.39
CA PRO A 25 10.66 -41.35 -21.29
C PRO A 25 10.88 -40.73 -22.67
N ILE A 26 10.22 -39.60 -22.92
CA ILE A 26 10.41 -38.79 -24.12
C ILE A 26 11.78 -38.11 -24.02
N GLY A 27 12.60 -38.39 -25.03
CA GLY A 27 13.96 -37.88 -25.20
C GLY A 27 14.04 -36.36 -25.32
N GLY A 28 15.24 -35.86 -25.01
CA GLY A 28 15.59 -34.45 -24.96
C GLY A 28 15.37 -33.70 -26.28
N MET A 29 14.82 -32.50 -26.12
CA MET A 29 14.99 -31.38 -27.04
C MET A 29 16.00 -30.44 -26.39
N GLU A 30 17.26 -30.53 -26.80
CA GLU A 30 18.21 -29.43 -26.67
C GLU A 30 17.73 -28.30 -27.58
N LEU A 31 17.11 -27.28 -26.99
CA LEU A 31 16.81 -26.02 -27.67
C LEU A 31 17.94 -25.03 -27.37
N ASP A 32 18.59 -24.56 -28.43
CA ASP A 32 19.70 -23.61 -28.49
C ASP A 32 19.69 -22.52 -27.40
N GLY A 33 20.53 -22.72 -26.39
CA GLY A 33 20.67 -21.85 -25.22
C GLY A 33 21.27 -20.47 -25.47
N PHE A 34 21.67 -20.14 -26.70
CA PHE A 34 22.36 -18.88 -27.03
C PHE A 34 21.41 -17.79 -27.56
N ALA A 35 20.39 -18.14 -28.34
CA ALA A 35 19.42 -17.18 -28.89
C ALA A 35 18.40 -16.70 -27.83
N TRP A 36 18.02 -17.59 -26.90
CA TRP A 36 17.11 -17.26 -25.78
C TRP A 36 17.73 -16.33 -24.74
N LYS A 37 19.04 -16.41 -24.51
CA LYS A 37 19.74 -15.54 -23.55
C LYS A 37 19.78 -14.07 -24.01
N LYS A 38 19.96 -13.85 -25.32
CA LYS A 38 20.02 -12.51 -25.92
C LYS A 38 18.65 -11.83 -25.98
N TYR A 39 17.58 -12.59 -26.27
CA TYR A 39 16.20 -12.09 -26.22
C TYR A 39 15.74 -11.80 -24.78
N ARG A 40 16.15 -12.61 -23.79
CA ARG A 40 15.84 -12.37 -22.36
C ARG A 40 16.59 -11.16 -21.81
N MET A 41 17.85 -10.91 -22.20
CA MET A 41 18.57 -9.72 -21.75
C MET A 41 18.04 -8.44 -22.38
N ALA A 42 17.77 -8.42 -23.69
CA ALA A 42 17.21 -7.23 -24.37
C ALA A 42 15.78 -6.91 -23.90
N SER A 43 14.95 -7.94 -23.62
CA SER A 43 13.63 -7.73 -23.03
C SER A 43 13.70 -7.32 -21.56
N VAL A 44 14.61 -7.87 -20.76
CA VAL A 44 14.82 -7.44 -19.36
C VAL A 44 15.39 -6.04 -19.29
N GLU A 45 16.27 -5.61 -20.20
CA GLU A 45 16.78 -4.22 -20.25
C GLU A 45 15.72 -3.23 -20.73
N ALA A 46 14.90 -3.60 -21.73
CA ALA A 46 13.79 -2.77 -22.18
C ALA A 46 12.66 -2.69 -21.13
N ILE A 47 12.35 -3.80 -20.45
CA ILE A 47 11.40 -3.86 -19.34
C ILE A 47 11.97 -3.10 -18.14
N ALA A 48 13.24 -3.26 -17.79
CA ALA A 48 13.88 -2.52 -16.71
C ALA A 48 13.97 -1.02 -17.02
N GLY A 49 14.20 -0.62 -18.27
CA GLY A 49 14.21 0.78 -18.71
C GLY A 49 12.82 1.41 -18.67
N ASN A 50 11.78 0.67 -19.05
CA ASN A 50 10.39 1.12 -18.93
C ASN A 50 9.93 1.19 -17.46
N ILE A 51 10.26 0.19 -16.64
CA ILE A 51 10.03 0.19 -15.19
C ILE A 51 10.78 1.36 -14.54
N GLU A 52 12.04 1.64 -14.92
CA GLU A 52 12.81 2.73 -14.33
C GLU A 52 12.22 4.11 -14.66
N LYS A 53 11.63 4.26 -15.85
CA LYS A 53 10.93 5.48 -16.25
C LYS A 53 9.63 5.65 -15.46
N ASP A 54 8.84 4.60 -15.32
CA ASP A 54 7.56 4.59 -14.60
C ASP A 54 7.77 4.76 -13.07
N GLU A 55 8.85 4.21 -12.52
CA GLU A 55 9.27 4.37 -11.10
C GLU A 55 9.66 5.81 -10.75
N LYS A 56 10.37 6.50 -11.66
CA LYS A 56 10.70 7.92 -11.47
C LYS A 56 9.47 8.79 -11.59
N GLU A 57 8.59 8.52 -12.54
CA GLU A 57 7.32 9.23 -12.72
C GLU A 57 6.37 9.01 -11.54
N THR A 58 6.41 7.86 -10.89
CA THR A 58 5.59 7.54 -9.71
C THR A 58 6.09 8.21 -8.43
N LEU A 59 7.39 8.16 -8.10
CA LEU A 59 7.92 8.70 -6.82
C LEU A 59 7.93 10.25 -6.78
N PHE A 60 7.98 10.86 -7.96
CA PHE A 60 8.10 12.29 -8.14
C PHE A 60 6.94 13.15 -7.60
N PRO A 61 5.65 12.77 -7.74
CA PRO A 61 4.51 13.38 -7.08
C PRO A 61 4.70 13.73 -5.59
N VAL A 62 5.38 12.87 -4.83
CA VAL A 62 5.58 13.05 -3.39
C VAL A 62 6.62 14.13 -3.12
N LEU A 63 7.73 14.10 -3.86
CA LEU A 63 8.78 15.11 -3.79
C LEU A 63 8.25 16.48 -4.20
N PHE A 64 7.31 16.51 -5.13
CA PHE A 64 6.74 17.74 -5.61
C PHE A 64 5.99 18.52 -4.52
N MET A 65 5.29 17.82 -3.62
CA MET A 65 4.66 18.45 -2.45
C MET A 65 5.69 19.21 -1.59
N PHE A 66 6.85 18.59 -1.34
CA PHE A 66 7.93 19.21 -0.58
C PHE A 66 8.67 20.28 -1.38
N LEU A 67 8.84 20.09 -2.69
CA LEU A 67 9.45 21.07 -3.59
C LEU A 67 8.61 22.35 -3.63
N SER A 68 7.29 22.23 -3.72
CA SER A 68 6.37 23.39 -3.70
C SER A 68 6.36 24.10 -2.36
N PHE A 69 6.34 23.35 -1.26
CA PHE A 69 6.38 23.93 0.07
C PHE A 69 7.72 24.61 0.33
N GLY A 70 8.82 23.97 -0.06
CA GLY A 70 10.17 24.52 0.02
C GLY A 70 10.36 25.75 -0.88
N SER A 71 9.81 25.73 -2.10
CA SER A 71 9.88 26.89 -3.00
C SER A 71 9.10 28.07 -2.45
N MET A 72 7.94 27.82 -1.85
CA MET A 72 7.16 28.87 -1.18
C MET A 72 7.94 29.49 0.00
N ILE A 73 8.52 28.67 0.88
CA ILE A 73 9.34 29.17 2.01
C ILE A 73 10.54 29.96 1.48
N ALA A 74 11.23 29.44 0.45
CA ALA A 74 12.37 30.11 -0.16
C ALA A 74 11.97 31.46 -0.78
N SER A 75 10.87 31.52 -1.54
CA SER A 75 10.36 32.77 -2.12
C SER A 75 10.03 33.80 -1.05
N LEU A 76 9.34 33.39 0.01
CA LEU A 76 9.01 34.28 1.11
C LEU A 76 10.26 34.77 1.87
N GLY A 77 11.25 33.89 2.06
CA GLY A 77 12.55 34.25 2.63
C GLY A 77 13.34 35.22 1.77
N LEU A 78 13.34 35.03 0.44
CA LEU A 78 13.98 35.95 -0.50
C LEU A 78 13.35 37.35 -0.44
N ILE A 79 12.01 37.43 -0.42
CA ILE A 79 11.27 38.71 -0.29
C ILE A 79 11.56 39.39 1.06
N SER A 80 11.82 38.63 2.11
CA SER A 80 12.10 39.20 3.44
C SER A 80 13.55 39.67 3.63
N LEU A 81 14.49 39.16 2.83
CA LEU A 81 15.94 39.38 3.02
C LEU A 81 16.59 40.29 1.97
N PHE A 82 16.02 40.36 0.77
CA PHE A 82 16.57 41.11 -0.35
C PHE A 82 15.68 42.29 -0.74
N GLN A 83 16.27 43.27 -1.43
CA GLN A 83 15.49 44.35 -2.04
C GLN A 83 14.53 43.79 -3.10
N ASP A 84 13.35 44.38 -3.20
CA ASP A 84 12.20 43.98 -4.01
C ASP A 84 12.58 43.44 -5.40
N TYR A 85 13.27 44.24 -6.24
CA TYR A 85 13.72 43.80 -7.56
C TYR A 85 14.51 42.48 -7.55
N TYR A 86 15.54 42.39 -6.70
CA TYR A 86 16.39 41.19 -6.63
C TYR A 86 15.61 40.01 -6.05
N ALA A 87 14.74 40.25 -5.07
CA ALA A 87 13.88 39.21 -4.51
C ALA A 87 12.94 38.62 -5.56
N TYR A 88 12.23 39.46 -6.34
CA TYR A 88 11.31 38.99 -7.39
C TYR A 88 12.06 38.28 -8.52
N ALA A 89 13.21 38.80 -8.94
CA ALA A 89 14.04 38.15 -9.95
C ALA A 89 14.53 36.76 -9.50
N MET A 90 14.99 36.62 -8.24
CA MET A 90 15.38 35.33 -7.69
C MET A 90 14.19 34.38 -7.52
N CYS A 91 13.02 34.89 -7.12
CA CYS A 91 11.79 34.09 -7.09
C CYS A 91 11.38 33.60 -8.48
N ALA A 92 11.48 34.46 -9.50
CA ALA A 92 11.22 34.06 -10.88
C ALA A 92 12.18 32.95 -11.32
N LEU A 93 13.49 33.09 -11.06
CA LEU A 93 14.49 32.06 -11.36
C LEU A 93 14.21 30.73 -10.64
N LEU A 94 13.80 30.79 -9.36
CA LEU A 94 13.38 29.62 -8.61
C LEU A 94 12.18 28.93 -9.27
N TYR A 95 11.17 29.70 -9.68
CA TYR A 95 10.00 29.15 -10.38
C TYR A 95 10.30 28.69 -11.81
N VAL A 96 11.30 29.24 -12.51
CA VAL A 96 11.83 28.67 -13.77
C VAL A 96 12.35 27.26 -13.50
N ALA A 97 13.14 27.07 -12.44
CA ALA A 97 13.65 25.76 -12.07
C ALA A 97 12.51 24.79 -11.70
N VAL A 98 11.52 25.23 -10.91
CA VAL A 98 10.35 24.41 -10.56
C VAL A 98 9.56 24.00 -11.80
N VAL A 99 9.23 24.94 -12.70
CA VAL A 99 8.48 24.66 -13.92
C VAL A 99 9.27 23.76 -14.88
N ALA A 100 10.58 23.98 -15.03
CA ALA A 100 11.44 23.11 -15.84
C ALA A 100 11.45 21.66 -15.31
N ILE A 101 11.49 21.52 -13.99
CA ILE A 101 11.38 20.22 -13.32
C ILE A 101 9.98 19.62 -13.57
N GLU A 102 8.88 20.36 -13.38
CA GLU A 102 7.52 19.87 -13.65
C GLU A 102 7.36 19.35 -15.07
N LEU A 103 7.81 20.12 -16.06
CA LEU A 103 7.72 19.78 -17.49
C LEU A 103 8.55 18.53 -17.82
N ARG A 104 9.71 18.35 -17.19
CA ARG A 104 10.53 17.14 -17.32
C ARG A 104 9.77 15.88 -16.90
N PHE A 105 8.87 16.00 -15.91
CA PHE A 105 8.02 14.91 -15.41
C PHE A 105 6.59 14.95 -15.97
N ARG A 106 6.35 15.70 -17.06
CA ARG A 106 5.05 15.82 -17.75
C ARG A 106 3.91 16.36 -16.87
N ILE A 107 4.27 17.04 -15.79
CA ILE A 107 3.33 17.76 -14.94
C ILE A 107 3.21 19.18 -15.48
N ARG A 108 1.99 19.72 -15.51
CA ARG A 108 1.72 21.12 -15.86
C ARG A 108 0.89 21.74 -14.75
N SER A 109 1.54 22.38 -13.78
CA SER A 109 0.81 23.08 -12.73
C SER A 109 0.40 24.49 -13.18
N PRO A 110 -0.90 24.81 -13.16
CA PRO A 110 -1.35 26.18 -13.37
C PRO A 110 -0.75 27.14 -12.34
N ILE A 111 -0.54 26.70 -11.10
CA ILE A 111 -0.02 27.55 -10.02
C ILE A 111 1.43 27.91 -10.29
N SER A 112 2.31 26.93 -10.52
CA SER A 112 3.74 27.18 -10.71
C SER A 112 4.03 28.05 -11.93
N ILE A 113 3.34 27.78 -13.05
CA ILE A 113 3.44 28.57 -14.28
C ILE A 113 2.94 30.00 -14.03
N SER A 114 1.82 30.16 -13.32
CA SER A 114 1.28 31.49 -13.03
C SER A 114 2.17 32.30 -12.09
N MET A 115 2.76 31.65 -11.07
CA MET A 115 3.68 32.30 -10.13
C MET A 115 4.98 32.73 -10.81
N LEU A 116 5.49 31.94 -11.77
CA LEU A 116 6.61 32.34 -12.61
C LEU A 116 6.28 33.64 -13.36
N GLY A 117 5.15 33.68 -14.07
CA GLY A 117 4.71 34.86 -14.80
C GLY A 117 4.51 36.07 -13.88
N LEU A 118 3.95 35.84 -12.69
CA LEU A 118 3.70 36.89 -11.71
C LEU A 118 5.00 37.49 -11.15
N TYR A 119 5.96 36.66 -10.72
CA TYR A 119 7.25 37.16 -10.24
C TYR A 119 8.08 37.83 -11.33
N ALA A 120 8.04 37.31 -12.57
CA ALA A 120 8.70 37.97 -13.69
C ALA A 120 8.07 39.34 -14.00
N GLY A 121 6.74 39.43 -13.97
CA GLY A 121 6.00 40.69 -14.13
C GLY A 121 6.32 41.68 -13.02
N LEU A 122 6.33 41.23 -11.75
CA LEU A 122 6.71 42.04 -10.60
C LEU A 122 8.19 42.44 -10.61
N ALA A 123 9.10 41.66 -11.18
CA ALA A 123 10.49 42.10 -11.33
C ALA A 123 10.63 43.20 -12.40
N LEU A 124 9.91 43.05 -13.52
CA LEU A 124 9.93 44.01 -14.62
C LEU A 124 9.29 45.33 -14.23
N LEU A 125 8.16 45.29 -13.51
CA LEU A 125 7.48 46.49 -13.06
C LEU A 125 8.40 47.32 -12.14
N ASP A 126 9.28 46.67 -11.36
CA ASP A 126 10.08 47.30 -10.27
C ASP A 126 11.22 48.06 -10.88
N TYR A 127 11.80 47.38 -11.87
CA TYR A 127 12.81 47.92 -12.73
C TYR A 127 12.34 49.20 -13.44
N VAL A 128 11.07 49.25 -13.86
CA VAL A 128 10.54 50.37 -14.68
C VAL A 128 9.95 51.51 -13.84
N THR A 129 9.19 51.20 -12.78
CA THR A 129 8.29 52.20 -12.14
C THR A 129 8.64 52.53 -10.69
N LYS A 130 9.28 51.64 -9.91
CA LYS A 130 9.63 51.82 -8.47
C LYS A 130 8.49 52.21 -7.50
N ASP A 131 7.27 52.46 -7.98
CA ASP A 131 6.18 53.13 -7.23
C ASP A 131 5.17 52.19 -6.54
N TYR A 132 5.40 50.86 -6.55
CA TYR A 132 4.44 49.89 -6.01
C TYR A 132 5.02 49.04 -4.87
N THR A 133 6.16 49.46 -4.33
CA THR A 133 6.79 48.91 -3.13
C THR A 133 5.75 48.85 -2.00
N GLY A 134 5.49 47.65 -1.49
CA GLY A 134 4.48 47.40 -0.44
C GLY A 134 3.16 46.74 -0.88
N TYR A 135 2.78 46.77 -2.16
CA TYR A 135 1.52 46.14 -2.64
C TYR A 135 1.69 44.73 -3.20
N ALA A 136 2.92 44.24 -3.35
CA ALA A 136 3.21 42.95 -3.96
C ALA A 136 2.51 41.78 -3.25
N GLY A 137 2.41 41.80 -1.92
CA GLY A 137 1.69 40.78 -1.15
C GLY A 137 0.20 40.72 -1.54
N ILE A 138 -0.45 41.87 -1.68
CA ILE A 138 -1.86 41.96 -2.11
C ILE A 138 -2.00 41.38 -3.52
N ILE A 139 -1.13 41.77 -4.46
CA ILE A 139 -1.17 41.28 -5.84
C ILE A 139 -1.01 39.75 -5.88
N ILE A 140 -0.02 39.21 -5.16
CA ILE A 140 0.27 37.78 -5.11
C ILE A 140 -0.89 37.00 -4.50
N PHE A 141 -1.38 37.39 -3.32
CA PHE A 141 -2.45 36.65 -2.66
C PHE A 141 -3.80 36.84 -3.34
N ALA A 142 -4.07 37.98 -3.97
CA ALA A 142 -5.26 38.16 -4.80
C ALA A 142 -5.26 37.19 -5.99
N TRP A 143 -4.14 37.11 -6.69
CA TRP A 143 -3.99 36.20 -7.83
C TRP A 143 -4.10 34.73 -7.42
N LEU A 144 -3.41 34.31 -6.36
CA LEU A 144 -3.45 32.94 -5.85
C LEU A 144 -4.84 32.56 -5.34
N THR A 145 -5.52 33.46 -4.64
CA THR A 145 -6.90 33.25 -4.18
C THR A 145 -7.85 33.08 -5.36
N LEU A 146 -7.76 33.97 -6.35
CA LEU A 146 -8.58 33.92 -7.56
C LEU A 146 -8.36 32.61 -8.32
N LEU A 147 -7.10 32.28 -8.65
CA LEU A 147 -6.74 31.10 -9.42
C LEU A 147 -7.16 29.80 -8.71
N SER A 148 -6.86 29.69 -7.41
CA SER A 148 -7.19 28.48 -6.64
C SER A 148 -8.69 28.32 -6.45
N SER A 149 -9.44 29.42 -6.25
CA SER A 149 -10.89 29.40 -6.14
C SER A 149 -11.55 28.98 -7.46
N ILE A 150 -11.10 29.52 -8.60
CA ILE A 150 -11.59 29.12 -9.92
C ILE A 150 -11.37 27.62 -10.16
N LEU A 151 -10.17 27.11 -9.85
CA LEU A 151 -9.87 25.68 -10.00
C LEU A 151 -10.75 24.80 -9.11
N LEU A 152 -10.99 25.21 -7.86
CA LEU A 152 -11.91 24.54 -6.95
C LEU A 152 -13.36 24.56 -7.46
N LEU A 153 -13.84 25.68 -7.99
CA LEU A 153 -15.18 25.81 -8.57
C LEU A 153 -15.39 24.90 -9.78
N TYR A 154 -14.35 24.70 -10.60
CA TYR A 154 -14.36 23.72 -11.70
C TYR A 154 -14.19 22.26 -11.22
N GLY A 155 -14.14 22.00 -9.90
CA GLY A 155 -13.99 20.67 -9.34
C GLY A 155 -12.64 20.02 -9.63
N LYS A 156 -11.62 20.82 -9.97
CA LYS A 156 -10.25 20.42 -10.28
C LYS A 156 -9.32 20.90 -9.16
N PRO A 157 -9.20 20.15 -8.05
CA PRO A 157 -8.30 20.55 -6.97
C PRO A 157 -6.89 20.65 -7.52
N PHE A 158 -6.25 21.80 -7.33
CA PHE A 158 -4.94 22.04 -7.94
C PHE A 158 -3.86 21.07 -7.43
N THR A 159 -4.05 20.48 -6.25
CA THR A 159 -3.15 19.47 -5.71
C THR A 159 -3.23 18.13 -6.46
N ALA A 160 -4.28 17.89 -7.24
CA ALA A 160 -4.44 16.67 -8.04
C ALA A 160 -3.66 16.70 -9.36
N PHE A 161 -3.22 17.87 -9.85
CA PHE A 161 -2.34 17.94 -11.03
C PHE A 161 -1.00 17.23 -10.80
N TYR A 162 -0.61 17.06 -9.55
CA TYR A 162 0.63 16.40 -9.13
C TYR A 162 0.46 14.90 -8.93
N SER A 163 -0.77 14.38 -8.96
CA SER A 163 -1.11 12.99 -8.65
C SER A 163 -2.08 12.41 -9.68
N ASN A 164 -1.90 12.79 -10.95
CA ASN A 164 -2.87 12.51 -12.02
C ASN A 164 -3.20 11.01 -12.11
N GLY A 165 -4.47 10.66 -11.87
CA GLY A 165 -4.96 9.28 -11.86
C GLY A 165 -4.60 8.43 -10.62
N LYS A 166 -3.86 8.98 -9.65
CA LYS A 166 -3.37 8.25 -8.46
C LYS A 166 -3.63 9.07 -7.19
N GLY A 167 -4.74 8.82 -6.50
CA GLY A 167 -4.99 9.44 -5.19
C GLY A 167 -6.46 9.61 -4.85
N LEU A 168 -6.74 9.90 -3.58
CA LEU A 168 -8.08 10.13 -3.07
C LEU A 168 -8.52 11.57 -3.40
N ARG A 169 -9.54 11.70 -4.25
CA ARG A 169 -10.07 13.01 -4.67
C ARG A 169 -10.49 13.89 -3.49
N SER A 170 -11.10 13.33 -2.46
CA SER A 170 -11.53 14.09 -1.28
C SER A 170 -10.36 14.68 -0.48
N LEU A 171 -9.22 13.97 -0.41
CA LEU A 171 -7.98 14.48 0.19
C LEU A 171 -7.45 15.68 -0.59
N HIS A 172 -7.42 15.58 -1.93
CA HIS A 172 -6.99 16.68 -2.79
C HIS A 172 -7.91 17.91 -2.71
N MET A 173 -9.22 17.70 -2.63
CA MET A 173 -10.19 18.78 -2.42
C MET A 173 -9.98 19.47 -1.07
N ALA A 174 -9.83 18.71 0.02
CA ALA A 174 -9.59 19.26 1.35
C ALA A 174 -8.26 20.04 1.41
N SER A 175 -7.19 19.49 0.85
CA SER A 175 -5.88 20.15 0.77
C SER A 175 -5.97 21.45 -0.03
N SER A 176 -6.61 21.44 -1.20
CA SER A 176 -6.80 22.64 -2.01
C SER A 176 -7.67 23.69 -1.31
N LEU A 177 -8.71 23.29 -0.58
CA LEU A 177 -9.54 24.20 0.21
C LEU A 177 -8.74 24.90 1.32
N ILE A 178 -7.90 24.15 2.05
CA ILE A 178 -7.03 24.71 3.10
C ILE A 178 -6.10 25.78 2.52
N TRP A 179 -5.48 25.50 1.38
CA TRP A 179 -4.61 26.47 0.72
C TRP A 179 -5.37 27.69 0.22
N THR A 180 -6.54 27.52 -0.39
CA THR A 180 -7.37 28.66 -0.82
C THR A 180 -7.81 29.52 0.35
N ALA A 181 -8.20 28.91 1.47
CA ALA A 181 -8.52 29.64 2.69
C ALA A 181 -7.29 30.39 3.25
N ALA A 182 -6.12 29.75 3.25
CA ALA A 182 -4.88 30.40 3.66
C ALA A 182 -4.54 31.60 2.77
N TYR A 183 -4.66 31.48 1.44
CA TYR A 183 -4.44 32.60 0.53
C TYR A 183 -5.43 33.75 0.73
N ALA A 184 -6.73 33.44 0.93
CA ALA A 184 -7.74 34.46 1.18
C ALA A 184 -7.51 35.20 2.52
N MET A 185 -7.14 34.46 3.57
CA MET A 185 -6.79 35.05 4.86
C MET A 185 -5.49 35.87 4.79
N SER A 186 -4.50 35.39 4.04
CA SER A 186 -3.26 36.13 3.76
C SER A 186 -3.51 37.41 2.97
N LEU A 187 -4.43 37.38 2.00
CA LEU A 187 -4.87 38.57 1.26
C LEU A 187 -5.53 39.58 2.21
N LEU A 188 -6.49 39.12 3.02
CA LEU A 188 -7.18 39.97 3.97
C LEU A 188 -6.20 40.60 4.98
N ALA A 189 -5.28 39.81 5.52
CA ALA A 189 -4.22 40.30 6.41
C ALA A 189 -3.32 41.32 5.70
N SER A 190 -2.94 41.06 4.45
CA SER A 190 -2.10 41.97 3.65
C SER A 190 -2.81 43.31 3.38
N VAL A 191 -4.13 43.34 3.25
CA VAL A 191 -4.90 44.58 3.05
C VAL A 191 -5.08 45.34 4.37
N LEU A 192 -5.40 44.64 5.47
CA LEU A 192 -5.76 45.27 6.74
C LEU A 192 -4.55 45.74 7.56
N LEU A 193 -3.40 45.11 7.38
CA LEU A 193 -2.22 45.35 8.22
C LEU A 193 -1.22 46.33 7.59
N ILE A 194 -1.43 46.80 6.36
CA ILE A 194 -0.57 47.87 5.82
C ILE A 194 -0.76 49.14 6.66
N PRO A 195 0.32 49.82 7.11
CA PRO A 195 1.74 49.57 6.79
C PRO A 195 2.55 48.82 7.87
N ASP A 196 1.92 48.21 8.87
CA ASP A 196 2.58 47.48 9.96
C ASP A 196 3.35 46.25 9.44
N VAL A 197 4.56 46.01 9.95
CA VAL A 197 5.41 44.83 9.64
C VAL A 197 4.64 43.49 9.70
N LEU A 198 3.58 43.42 10.50
CA LEU A 198 2.66 42.28 10.54
C LEU A 198 2.03 41.92 9.18
N TYR A 199 1.96 42.85 8.22
CA TYR A 199 1.48 42.60 6.85
C TYR A 199 2.31 41.54 6.12
N VAL A 200 3.58 41.33 6.49
CA VAL A 200 4.46 40.26 5.95
C VAL A 200 4.40 39.01 6.82
N ILE A 201 4.48 39.18 8.14
CA ILE A 201 4.63 38.07 9.10
C ILE A 201 3.36 37.20 9.14
N VAL A 202 2.18 37.81 9.15
CA VAL A 202 0.92 37.05 9.30
C VAL A 202 0.68 36.14 8.07
N PRO A 203 0.75 36.63 6.83
CA PRO A 203 0.68 35.75 5.66
C PRO A 203 1.73 34.64 5.63
N PHE A 204 2.96 34.93 6.09
CA PHE A 204 4.04 33.95 6.17
C PHE A 204 3.66 32.78 7.11
N VAL A 205 3.20 33.10 8.31
CA VAL A 205 2.78 32.10 9.31
C VAL A 205 1.57 31.30 8.80
N LEU A 206 0.59 31.94 8.18
CA LEU A 206 -0.58 31.26 7.61
C LEU A 206 -0.20 30.25 6.53
N CYS A 207 0.69 30.63 5.62
CA CYS A 207 1.19 29.75 4.56
C CYS A 207 1.99 28.57 5.11
N ILE A 208 2.84 28.78 6.13
CA ILE A 208 3.57 27.69 6.79
C ILE A 208 2.59 26.75 7.50
N ALA A 209 1.63 27.27 8.26
CA ALA A 209 0.64 26.48 8.95
C ALA A 209 -0.21 25.64 7.97
N ALA A 210 -0.62 26.23 6.84
CA ALA A 210 -1.33 25.54 5.78
C ALA A 210 -0.49 24.40 5.16
N GLY A 211 0.79 24.65 4.91
CA GLY A 211 1.70 23.62 4.40
C GLY A 211 1.94 22.48 5.37
N LEU A 212 2.15 22.77 6.66
CA LEU A 212 2.28 21.75 7.72
C LEU A 212 1.00 20.93 7.87
N LEU A 213 -0.17 21.58 7.85
CA LEU A 213 -1.45 20.90 7.88
C LEU A 213 -1.65 20.02 6.64
N GLY A 214 -1.27 20.51 5.46
CA GLY A 214 -1.28 19.73 4.22
C GLY A 214 -0.41 18.47 4.34
N ILE A 215 0.82 18.59 4.84
CA ILE A 215 1.73 17.46 5.09
C ILE A 215 1.08 16.47 6.08
N PHE A 216 0.49 16.97 7.17
CA PHE A 216 -0.19 16.15 8.17
C PHE A 216 -1.36 15.35 7.57
N LEU A 217 -2.22 15.96 6.74
CA LEU A 217 -3.33 15.24 6.11
C LEU A 217 -2.85 14.15 5.14
N ASN A 218 -1.80 14.46 4.38
CA ASN A 218 -1.26 13.56 3.36
C ASN A 218 -0.43 12.40 3.95
N LEU A 219 0.24 12.62 5.08
CA LEU A 219 1.16 11.65 5.65
C LEU A 219 0.68 11.03 6.97
N ALA A 220 -0.17 11.68 7.74
CA ALA A 220 -0.57 11.19 9.06
C ALA A 220 -2.02 10.71 9.08
N TRP A 221 -2.97 11.65 8.91
CA TRP A 221 -4.37 11.37 9.20
C TRP A 221 -5.35 12.24 8.39
N PHE A 222 -6.41 11.63 7.86
CA PHE A 222 -7.46 12.29 7.09
C PHE A 222 -8.86 11.83 7.52
N GLY A 223 -9.23 12.08 8.77
CA GLY A 223 -10.54 11.69 9.31
C GLY A 223 -10.63 10.20 9.69
N ARG A 224 -11.54 9.90 10.64
CA ARG A 224 -11.79 8.51 11.08
C ARG A 224 -12.37 7.63 9.96
N GLY A 225 -13.20 8.20 9.08
CA GLY A 225 -13.84 7.46 7.98
C GLY A 225 -12.86 6.93 6.94
N ASN A 226 -11.71 7.59 6.74
CA ASN A 226 -10.70 7.15 5.77
C ASN A 226 -9.59 6.29 6.40
N GLY A 227 -9.55 6.16 7.73
CA GLY A 227 -8.59 5.32 8.43
C GLY A 227 -8.86 3.82 8.29
N ARG A 228 -8.05 2.99 8.95
CA ARG A 228 -8.33 1.56 9.13
C ARG A 228 -9.62 1.42 9.93
N GLN A 229 -10.57 0.64 9.39
CA GLN A 229 -11.82 0.32 10.08
C GLN A 229 -11.62 -0.98 10.85
N ASP A 230 -11.79 -0.94 12.17
CA ASP A 230 -11.70 -2.12 13.04
C ASP A 230 -13.02 -2.89 13.08
N HIS A 231 -14.09 -2.31 12.54
CA HIS A 231 -15.40 -2.92 12.37
C HIS A 231 -16.05 -2.40 11.07
N PHE A 232 -16.58 -3.31 10.24
CA PHE A 232 -17.35 -2.99 9.04
C PHE A 232 -18.20 -4.18 8.60
N GLY A 233 -19.20 -3.96 7.74
CA GLY A 233 -20.02 -5.02 7.16
C GLY A 233 -19.84 -5.15 5.64
N ILE A 234 -19.99 -6.38 5.12
CA ILE A 234 -20.14 -6.67 3.69
C ILE A 234 -21.33 -7.62 3.56
N GLU A 235 -22.38 -7.19 2.87
CA GLU A 235 -23.65 -7.92 2.78
C GLU A 235 -24.21 -8.29 4.17
N GLU A 236 -24.36 -9.58 4.44
CA GLU A 236 -24.86 -10.15 5.72
C GLU A 236 -23.74 -10.43 6.73
N PHE A 237 -22.48 -10.18 6.37
CA PHE A 237 -21.32 -10.50 7.21
C PHE A 237 -20.77 -9.25 7.91
N GLU A 238 -20.47 -9.40 9.20
CA GLU A 238 -19.77 -8.39 9.99
C GLU A 238 -18.31 -8.80 10.19
N PHE A 239 -17.40 -7.84 10.05
CA PHE A 239 -15.96 -8.04 10.24
C PHE A 239 -15.51 -7.17 11.39
N ARG A 240 -14.77 -7.74 12.34
CA ARG A 240 -14.24 -6.96 13.46
C ARG A 240 -12.92 -7.47 14.00
N ARG A 241 -12.16 -6.55 14.58
CA ARG A 241 -10.97 -6.87 15.38
C ARG A 241 -11.39 -7.41 16.75
N LEU A 242 -10.81 -8.53 17.14
CA LEU A 242 -10.86 -9.05 18.50
C LEU A 242 -9.65 -8.58 19.30
N LEU A 243 -9.92 -8.24 20.55
CA LEU A 243 -8.90 -8.05 21.59
C LEU A 243 -8.82 -9.32 22.45
N PRO A 244 -7.64 -9.69 22.96
CA PRO A 244 -7.49 -10.87 23.82
C PRO A 244 -8.41 -10.86 25.04
N ASP A 245 -8.67 -9.68 25.62
CA ASP A 245 -9.53 -9.53 26.81
C ASP A 245 -11.04 -9.50 26.48
N SER A 246 -11.40 -9.65 25.20
CA SER A 246 -12.80 -9.62 24.77
C SER A 246 -13.53 -10.91 25.15
N PRO A 247 -14.81 -10.85 25.58
CA PRO A 247 -15.61 -12.05 25.84
C PRO A 247 -15.78 -12.93 24.59
N GLN A 248 -15.51 -12.38 23.39
CA GLN A 248 -15.61 -13.12 22.13
C GLN A 248 -14.28 -13.78 21.71
N PHE A 249 -13.22 -13.61 22.52
CA PHE A 249 -11.92 -14.22 22.26
C PHE A 249 -11.88 -15.74 22.49
N PRO A 250 -12.48 -16.31 23.56
CA PRO A 250 -12.56 -17.77 23.71
C PRO A 250 -13.35 -18.46 22.58
N PRO A 251 -14.54 -17.96 22.15
CA PRO A 251 -15.23 -18.50 20.97
C PRO A 251 -14.39 -18.51 19.68
N PHE A 252 -13.51 -17.53 19.50
CA PHE A 252 -12.55 -17.51 18.40
C PHE A 252 -11.54 -18.66 18.51
N CYS A 253 -11.02 -18.91 19.72
CA CYS A 253 -10.04 -19.97 19.94
C CYS A 253 -10.66 -21.34 19.63
N ASP A 254 -11.88 -21.58 20.10
CA ASP A 254 -12.64 -22.80 19.82
C ASP A 254 -13.00 -22.95 18.35
N PHE A 255 -13.37 -21.84 17.68
CA PHE A 255 -13.62 -21.83 16.24
C PHE A 255 -12.36 -22.27 15.49
N TYR A 256 -11.22 -21.63 15.73
CA TYR A 256 -9.98 -21.93 15.02
C TYR A 256 -9.50 -23.35 15.28
N ALA A 257 -9.55 -23.81 16.54
CA ALA A 257 -9.18 -25.16 16.93
C ALA A 257 -9.97 -26.23 16.14
N ARG A 258 -11.29 -26.05 16.02
CA ARG A 258 -12.15 -26.93 15.19
C ARG A 258 -11.77 -26.94 13.71
N GLN A 259 -11.25 -25.83 13.17
CA GLN A 259 -10.86 -25.73 11.76
C GLN A 259 -9.52 -26.40 11.44
N ILE A 260 -8.67 -26.63 12.44
CA ILE A 260 -7.36 -27.29 12.27
C ILE A 260 -7.31 -28.70 12.85
N TYR A 261 -8.20 -29.03 13.78
CA TYR A 261 -8.30 -30.37 14.34
C TYR A 261 -8.65 -31.39 13.25
N ARG A 262 -7.87 -32.47 13.18
CA ARG A 262 -8.10 -33.59 12.27
C ARG A 262 -8.07 -34.89 13.06
N PRO A 263 -9.18 -35.63 13.12
CA PRO A 263 -9.18 -36.96 13.71
C PRO A 263 -8.25 -37.88 12.90
N GLY A 264 -7.20 -38.40 13.54
CA GLY A 264 -6.35 -39.46 12.96
C GLY A 264 -5.15 -39.03 12.10
N ASP A 265 -4.87 -37.72 11.95
CA ASP A 265 -3.68 -37.22 11.23
C ASP A 265 -2.50 -37.02 12.22
N ASP A 266 -1.48 -37.87 12.08
CA ASP A 266 -0.07 -37.74 12.50
C ASP A 266 0.28 -37.19 13.90
N GLY A 267 0.23 -38.09 14.89
CA GLY A 267 1.20 -38.09 16.01
C GLY A 267 1.07 -36.97 17.05
N ASN A 268 0.00 -36.19 17.03
CA ASN A 268 -0.27 -35.17 18.05
C ASN A 268 -1.55 -35.55 18.81
N SER A 269 -1.39 -36.02 20.05
CA SER A 269 -2.46 -36.48 20.94
C SER A 269 -3.31 -35.34 21.54
N LYS A 270 -3.37 -34.19 20.88
CA LYS A 270 -4.00 -32.97 21.40
C LYS A 270 -5.48 -32.95 21.05
N THR A 271 -6.30 -32.65 22.05
CA THR A 271 -7.74 -32.41 21.92
C THR A 271 -8.01 -31.04 21.30
N ILE A 272 -9.27 -30.75 20.95
CA ILE A 272 -9.67 -29.43 20.44
C ILE A 272 -9.43 -28.38 21.52
N GLU A 273 -9.70 -28.74 22.77
CA GLU A 273 -9.53 -27.93 23.97
C GLU A 273 -8.05 -27.58 24.18
N ASP A 274 -7.14 -28.56 24.05
CA ASP A 274 -5.69 -28.31 24.16
C ASP A 274 -5.21 -27.34 23.06
N ILE A 275 -5.74 -27.47 21.86
CA ILE A 275 -5.42 -26.56 20.76
C ILE A 275 -5.94 -25.15 21.06
N ALA A 276 -7.18 -25.03 21.54
CA ALA A 276 -7.79 -23.75 21.89
C ALA A 276 -7.03 -23.05 23.04
N GLU A 277 -6.59 -23.78 24.07
CA GLU A 277 -5.81 -23.25 25.18
C GLU A 277 -4.44 -22.73 24.71
N VAL A 278 -3.74 -23.48 23.85
CA VAL A 278 -2.46 -23.04 23.29
C VAL A 278 -2.64 -21.81 22.40
N VAL A 279 -3.71 -21.79 21.60
CA VAL A 279 -4.11 -20.65 20.78
C VAL A 279 -4.33 -19.42 21.65
N SER A 280 -5.09 -19.55 22.73
CA SER A 280 -5.37 -18.47 23.70
C SER A 280 -4.10 -17.96 24.37
N THR A 281 -3.26 -18.86 24.89
CA THR A 281 -2.01 -18.53 25.59
C THR A 281 -1.04 -17.79 24.67
N THR A 282 -0.90 -18.27 23.43
CA THR A 282 0.02 -17.66 22.46
C THR A 282 -0.42 -16.24 22.11
N GLU A 283 -1.69 -16.03 21.82
CA GLU A 283 -2.19 -14.70 21.42
C GLU A 283 -2.20 -13.72 22.59
N THR A 284 -2.53 -14.18 23.80
CA THR A 284 -2.44 -13.37 25.02
C THR A 284 -0.99 -12.93 25.28
N ALA A 285 -0.01 -13.83 25.06
CA ALA A 285 1.41 -13.49 25.18
C ALA A 285 1.89 -12.50 24.10
N LEU A 286 1.27 -12.50 22.92
CA LEU A 286 1.53 -11.52 21.86
C LEU A 286 0.88 -10.15 22.18
N GLY A 287 -0.22 -10.13 22.94
CA GLY A 287 -0.87 -8.91 23.39
C GLY A 287 -1.32 -8.01 22.24
N MET A 288 -0.98 -6.72 22.34
CA MET A 288 -1.40 -5.69 21.37
C MET A 288 -0.77 -5.84 19.98
N ASP A 289 0.32 -6.60 19.87
CA ASP A 289 1.02 -6.85 18.60
C ASP A 289 0.29 -7.90 17.73
N SER A 290 -0.66 -8.63 18.31
CA SER A 290 -1.55 -9.52 17.58
C SER A 290 -2.86 -8.83 17.21
N TYR A 291 -3.22 -8.95 15.94
CA TYR A 291 -4.44 -8.46 15.33
C TYR A 291 -5.22 -9.65 14.83
N VAL A 292 -6.18 -10.09 15.64
CA VAL A 292 -7.14 -11.13 15.26
C VAL A 292 -8.35 -10.44 14.65
N PHE A 293 -8.66 -10.76 13.41
CA PHE A 293 -9.90 -10.34 12.76
C PHE A 293 -10.80 -11.55 12.58
N VAL A 294 -12.09 -11.35 12.83
CA VAL A 294 -13.13 -12.36 12.63
C VAL A 294 -14.20 -11.85 11.67
N ALA A 295 -14.77 -12.79 10.94
CA ALA A 295 -15.99 -12.62 10.16
C ALA A 295 -17.14 -13.30 10.91
N GLU A 296 -18.26 -12.62 11.03
CA GLU A 296 -19.44 -13.05 11.78
C GLU A 296 -20.68 -13.06 10.91
N HIS A 297 -21.51 -14.08 11.12
CA HIS A 297 -22.84 -14.21 10.53
C HIS A 297 -23.80 -14.67 11.63
N GLU A 298 -24.91 -13.94 11.81
CA GLU A 298 -25.91 -14.23 12.85
C GLU A 298 -25.31 -14.41 14.27
N GLY A 299 -24.30 -13.59 14.62
CA GLY A 299 -23.61 -13.65 15.91
C GLY A 299 -22.67 -14.83 16.10
N ARG A 300 -22.34 -15.58 15.04
CA ARG A 300 -21.37 -16.69 15.07
C ARG A 300 -20.15 -16.36 14.22
N ILE A 301 -18.97 -16.72 14.72
CA ILE A 301 -17.73 -16.62 13.96
C ILE A 301 -17.74 -17.65 12.83
N VAL A 302 -17.61 -17.18 11.60
CA VAL A 302 -17.57 -18.01 10.36
C VAL A 302 -16.22 -17.96 9.66
N GLY A 303 -15.34 -17.04 10.05
CA GLY A 303 -13.97 -16.98 9.55
C GLY A 303 -13.06 -16.12 10.40
N CYS A 304 -11.76 -16.30 10.25
CA CYS A 304 -10.75 -15.51 10.97
C CYS A 304 -9.44 -15.41 10.20
N ILE A 305 -8.65 -14.39 10.55
CA ILE A 305 -7.25 -14.22 10.18
C ILE A 305 -6.51 -13.57 11.34
N ARG A 306 -5.26 -13.97 11.56
CA ARG A 306 -4.40 -13.37 12.58
C ARG A 306 -3.18 -12.75 11.94
N CYS A 307 -2.96 -11.47 12.21
CA CYS A 307 -1.79 -10.72 11.76
C CYS A 307 -0.95 -10.34 12.98
N VAL A 308 0.36 -10.58 12.93
CA VAL A 308 1.30 -10.16 13.98
C VAL A 308 2.29 -9.20 13.36
N LEU A 309 2.32 -7.99 13.91
CA LEU A 309 3.27 -6.97 13.52
C LEU A 309 4.67 -7.33 14.00
N ASP A 310 5.67 -6.85 13.28
CA ASP A 310 7.06 -7.06 13.66
C ASP A 310 7.41 -6.40 14.99
N ARG A 311 8.26 -7.06 15.77
CA ARG A 311 8.62 -6.65 17.13
C ARG A 311 10.12 -6.62 17.28
N GLU A 312 10.62 -5.55 17.85
CA GLU A 312 12.06 -5.38 18.04
C GLU A 312 12.60 -6.47 18.97
N GLY A 313 13.61 -7.20 18.48
CA GLY A 313 14.28 -8.28 19.23
C GLY A 313 13.44 -9.53 19.50
N ARG A 314 12.25 -9.69 18.90
CA ARG A 314 11.39 -10.86 19.09
C ARG A 314 11.03 -11.53 17.75
N PRO A 315 11.57 -12.72 17.44
CA PRO A 315 11.26 -13.40 16.20
C PRO A 315 9.78 -13.81 16.13
N PHE A 316 9.27 -13.96 14.92
CA PHE A 316 7.99 -14.62 14.70
C PHE A 316 8.09 -16.10 15.07
N PRO A 317 6.97 -16.74 15.47
CA PRO A 317 6.94 -18.18 15.72
C PRO A 317 7.56 -18.98 14.57
N LEU A 318 7.22 -18.61 13.33
CA LEU A 318 7.73 -19.25 12.11
C LEU A 318 9.27 -19.22 12.01
N GLU A 319 9.95 -18.13 12.42
CA GLU A 319 11.42 -18.02 12.37
C GLU A 319 12.11 -19.04 13.28
N THR A 320 11.53 -19.25 14.47
CA THR A 320 12.05 -20.19 15.47
C THR A 320 11.97 -21.62 14.93
N GLU A 321 10.84 -21.97 14.31
CA GLU A 321 10.58 -23.30 13.76
C GLU A 321 11.44 -23.58 12.51
N MET A 322 11.73 -22.54 11.72
CA MET A 322 12.58 -22.63 10.53
C MET A 322 14.08 -22.59 10.82
N SER A 323 14.47 -22.25 12.06
CA SER A 323 15.86 -21.93 12.40
C SER A 323 16.48 -20.88 11.45
N SER A 324 15.68 -19.89 11.04
CA SER A 324 16.08 -18.81 10.12
C SER A 324 15.46 -17.50 10.58
N THR A 325 16.17 -16.39 10.36
CA THR A 325 15.76 -15.05 10.80
C THR A 325 15.38 -14.17 9.61
N PHE A 326 14.33 -13.38 9.79
CA PHE A 326 13.91 -12.33 8.86
C PHE A 326 14.59 -10.98 9.12
N ASP A 327 15.58 -10.88 10.02
CA ASP A 327 16.31 -9.62 10.28
C ASP A 327 16.90 -8.96 9.02
N PRO A 328 17.45 -9.72 8.04
CA PRO A 328 17.88 -9.13 6.78
C PRO A 328 16.72 -8.45 6.03
N LEU A 329 15.52 -9.02 6.09
CA LEU A 329 14.31 -8.46 5.48
C LEU A 329 13.81 -7.23 6.26
N ARG A 330 13.87 -7.25 7.59
CA ARG A 330 13.52 -6.12 8.48
C ARG A 330 14.36 -4.87 8.20
N LYS A 331 15.64 -5.04 7.85
CA LYS A 331 16.53 -3.93 7.45
C LYS A 331 16.07 -3.24 6.17
N ILE A 332 15.42 -3.99 5.27
CA ILE A 332 14.91 -3.50 4.00
C ILE A 332 13.55 -2.84 4.21
N GLY A 333 12.62 -3.49 4.92
CA GLY A 333 11.28 -2.95 5.17
C GLY A 333 10.54 -3.73 6.27
N LYS A 334 9.43 -3.17 6.75
CA LYS A 334 8.64 -3.80 7.81
C LYS A 334 8.07 -5.13 7.34
N VAL A 335 8.17 -6.15 8.18
CA VAL A 335 7.64 -7.49 7.94
C VAL A 335 6.35 -7.68 8.76
N MET A 336 5.43 -8.49 8.28
CA MET A 336 4.27 -8.91 9.05
C MET A 336 4.06 -10.40 8.90
N TYR A 337 3.75 -11.08 9.99
CA TYR A 337 3.43 -12.50 9.97
C TYR A 337 1.91 -12.70 9.96
N VAL A 338 1.42 -13.44 8.99
CA VAL A 338 0.01 -13.83 8.87
C VAL A 338 -0.12 -15.30 9.18
N GLY A 339 -1.10 -15.63 10.01
CA GLY A 339 -1.40 -17.00 10.38
C GLY A 339 -2.87 -17.14 10.71
N ARG A 340 -3.26 -18.37 11.08
CA ARG A 340 -4.61 -18.68 11.56
C ARG A 340 -5.74 -18.24 10.63
N LEU A 341 -5.47 -18.15 9.33
CA LEU A 341 -6.50 -17.94 8.31
C LEU A 341 -7.39 -19.18 8.24
N ALA A 342 -8.65 -19.06 8.64
CA ALA A 342 -9.63 -20.15 8.57
C ALA A 342 -11.01 -19.61 8.19
N VAL A 343 -11.75 -20.40 7.41
CA VAL A 343 -13.14 -20.12 7.03
C VAL A 343 -13.92 -21.41 7.20
N ASP A 344 -15.07 -21.31 7.86
CA ASP A 344 -15.99 -22.41 8.05
C ASP A 344 -16.37 -23.04 6.72
N HIS A 345 -16.45 -24.37 6.67
CA HIS A 345 -16.70 -25.11 5.44
C HIS A 345 -17.97 -24.63 4.70
N ALA A 346 -19.02 -24.25 5.43
CA ALA A 346 -20.27 -23.78 4.82
C ALA A 346 -20.11 -22.42 4.08
N TYR A 347 -19.06 -21.67 4.37
CA TYR A 347 -18.85 -20.31 3.87
C TYR A 347 -17.64 -20.17 2.93
N ARG A 348 -16.92 -21.26 2.62
CA ARG A 348 -15.69 -21.19 1.79
C ARG A 348 -15.94 -20.73 0.36
N GLU A 349 -17.12 -21.04 -0.17
CA GLU A 349 -17.53 -20.63 -1.52
C GLU A 349 -18.17 -19.23 -1.53
N ARG A 350 -18.30 -18.57 -0.36
CA ARG A 350 -18.80 -17.19 -0.27
C ARG A 350 -17.62 -16.22 -0.40
N PRO A 351 -17.50 -15.51 -1.54
CA PRO A 351 -16.39 -14.59 -1.76
C PRO A 351 -16.40 -13.45 -0.74
N ASP A 352 -17.56 -13.05 -0.23
CA ASP A 352 -17.74 -11.91 0.68
C ASP A 352 -16.98 -12.10 2.00
N VAL A 353 -17.02 -13.32 2.56
CA VAL A 353 -16.29 -13.68 3.78
C VAL A 353 -14.78 -13.57 3.58
N LEU A 354 -14.28 -14.20 2.51
CA LEU A 354 -12.86 -14.23 2.24
C LEU A 354 -12.33 -12.83 1.87
N ASN A 355 -13.09 -12.08 1.06
CA ASN A 355 -12.77 -10.72 0.67
C ASN A 355 -12.75 -9.75 1.86
N GLY A 356 -13.72 -9.83 2.77
CA GLY A 356 -13.72 -9.00 3.97
C GLY A 356 -12.58 -9.33 4.93
N ILE A 357 -12.24 -10.62 5.10
CA ILE A 357 -11.05 -11.05 5.84
C ILE A 357 -9.77 -10.48 5.19
N PHE A 358 -9.67 -10.53 3.86
CA PHE A 358 -8.54 -9.93 3.15
C PHE A 358 -8.48 -8.43 3.29
N LYS A 359 -9.61 -7.75 3.22
CA LYS A 359 -9.70 -6.30 3.44
C LYS A 359 -9.12 -5.92 4.82
N CYS A 360 -9.46 -6.66 5.88
CA CYS A 360 -8.90 -6.42 7.22
C CYS A 360 -7.37 -6.48 7.22
N PHE A 361 -6.82 -7.53 6.61
CA PHE A 361 -5.38 -7.75 6.47
C PHE A 361 -4.69 -6.66 5.63
N LEU A 362 -5.27 -6.28 4.49
CA LEU A 362 -4.72 -5.27 3.58
C LEU A 362 -4.74 -3.89 4.22
N ASP A 363 -5.84 -3.49 4.85
CA ASP A 363 -5.95 -2.21 5.55
C ASP A 363 -4.95 -2.14 6.71
N LEU A 364 -4.71 -3.25 7.42
CA LEU A 364 -3.66 -3.32 8.44
C LEU A 364 -2.27 -3.12 7.83
N CYS A 365 -1.93 -3.87 6.77
CA CYS A 365 -0.65 -3.72 6.06
C CYS A 365 -0.38 -2.28 5.61
N LEU A 366 -1.38 -1.65 4.99
CA LEU A 366 -1.29 -0.26 4.53
C LEU A 366 -1.19 0.70 5.71
N SER A 367 -1.93 0.44 6.79
CA SER A 367 -1.94 1.33 7.95
C SER A 367 -0.61 1.36 8.69
N GLU A 368 0.08 0.21 8.75
CA GLU A 368 1.31 0.00 9.51
C GLU A 368 2.59 0.12 8.68
N ASP A 369 2.48 0.52 7.41
CA ASP A 369 3.60 0.65 6.47
C ASP A 369 4.37 -0.67 6.24
N VAL A 370 3.65 -1.80 6.24
CA VAL A 370 4.20 -3.14 5.98
C VAL A 370 4.73 -3.21 4.55
N SER A 371 5.90 -3.82 4.37
CA SER A 371 6.52 -4.03 3.05
C SER A 371 6.49 -5.50 2.63
N PHE A 372 6.63 -6.41 3.59
CA PHE A 372 6.75 -7.84 3.35
C PHE A 372 5.79 -8.60 4.25
N VAL A 373 5.14 -9.63 3.70
CA VAL A 373 4.25 -10.49 4.46
C VAL A 373 4.75 -11.91 4.37
N VAL A 374 4.89 -12.56 5.52
CA VAL A 374 5.24 -13.97 5.63
C VAL A 374 4.07 -14.72 6.24
N ALA A 375 3.83 -15.94 5.82
CA ALA A 375 2.78 -16.77 6.40
C ALA A 375 3.17 -18.24 6.37
N GLU A 376 2.38 -19.05 7.06
CA GLU A 376 2.44 -20.50 7.00
C GLU A 376 1.11 -21.05 6.48
N GLY A 377 1.20 -21.93 5.49
CA GLY A 377 0.05 -22.58 4.88
C GLY A 377 0.13 -24.08 5.06
N PHE A 378 -0.96 -24.70 5.49
CA PHE A 378 -1.13 -26.14 5.33
C PHE A 378 -1.16 -26.52 3.85
N SER A 379 -0.78 -27.75 3.52
CA SER A 379 -0.81 -28.28 2.14
C SER A 379 -2.12 -27.99 1.42
N HIS A 380 -3.25 -28.23 2.09
CA HIS A 380 -4.60 -28.04 1.54
C HIS A 380 -5.02 -26.56 1.42
N ARG A 381 -4.36 -25.63 2.11
CA ARG A 381 -4.63 -24.17 2.04
C ARG A 381 -3.65 -23.41 1.17
N LEU A 382 -2.55 -24.06 0.78
CA LEU A 382 -1.52 -23.48 -0.06
C LEU A 382 -2.07 -22.92 -1.39
N PRO A 383 -3.01 -23.58 -2.10
CA PRO A 383 -3.61 -23.01 -3.31
C PRO A 383 -4.30 -21.65 -3.07
N THR A 384 -4.93 -21.47 -1.90
CA THR A 384 -5.56 -20.19 -1.54
C THR A 384 -4.51 -19.09 -1.38
N TYR A 385 -3.44 -19.34 -0.63
CA TYR A 385 -2.32 -18.39 -0.50
C TYR A 385 -1.71 -18.01 -1.86
N LEU A 386 -1.47 -19.00 -2.73
CA LEU A 386 -0.92 -18.75 -4.07
C LEU A 386 -1.86 -17.91 -4.94
N LYS A 387 -3.18 -18.14 -4.86
CA LYS A 387 -4.19 -17.31 -5.53
C LYS A 387 -4.17 -15.86 -5.05
N LEU A 388 -3.72 -15.60 -3.83
CA LEU A 388 -3.64 -14.26 -3.24
C LEU A 388 -2.31 -13.55 -3.53
N GLY A 389 -1.44 -14.16 -4.34
CA GLY A 389 -0.15 -13.58 -4.69
C GLY A 389 0.96 -13.91 -3.70
N PHE A 390 0.76 -14.83 -2.77
CA PHE A 390 1.87 -15.42 -2.02
C PHE A 390 2.65 -16.39 -2.92
N GLU A 391 3.93 -16.52 -2.64
CA GLU A 391 4.84 -17.46 -3.27
C GLU A 391 5.45 -18.37 -2.20
N ILE A 392 5.79 -19.60 -2.56
CA ILE A 392 6.45 -20.52 -1.62
C ILE A 392 7.85 -19.99 -1.33
N LEU A 393 8.17 -19.78 -0.05
CA LEU A 393 9.40 -19.09 0.34
C LEU A 393 10.64 -19.93 0.03
N PHE A 394 10.60 -21.25 0.23
CA PHE A 394 11.74 -22.15 -0.02
C PHE A 394 11.42 -23.20 -1.09
N GLU A 395 12.41 -23.56 -1.90
CA GLU A 395 12.27 -24.59 -2.94
C GLU A 395 12.16 -25.98 -2.32
N ARG A 396 11.58 -26.95 -3.07
CA ARG A 396 11.39 -28.34 -2.60
C ARG A 396 12.68 -29.04 -2.15
N SER A 397 13.83 -28.61 -2.66
CA SER A 397 15.15 -29.12 -2.31
C SER A 397 15.65 -28.62 -0.94
N ASP A 398 15.09 -27.53 -0.42
CA ASP A 398 15.46 -26.97 0.89
C ASP A 398 14.68 -27.69 2.00
N LYS A 399 15.34 -28.02 3.11
CA LYS A 399 14.72 -28.64 4.29
C LYS A 399 13.64 -27.73 4.90
N ARG A 400 13.75 -26.42 4.70
CA ARG A 400 12.77 -25.40 5.13
C ARG A 400 11.54 -25.32 4.22
N HIS A 401 11.45 -26.13 3.15
CA HIS A 401 10.26 -26.16 2.29
C HIS A 401 8.99 -26.55 3.05
N ALA A 402 9.12 -27.49 3.98
CA ALA A 402 8.04 -27.99 4.81
C ALA A 402 8.56 -28.13 6.24
N ILE A 403 8.00 -27.34 7.16
CA ILE A 403 8.40 -27.35 8.58
C ILE A 403 7.31 -28.00 9.40
N LYS A 404 7.73 -28.87 10.31
CA LYS A 404 6.86 -29.39 11.36
C LYS A 404 6.85 -28.37 12.49
N MET A 405 5.70 -27.74 12.70
CA MET A 405 5.53 -26.75 13.76
C MET A 405 5.47 -27.46 15.13
N SER A 406 5.72 -26.72 16.21
CA SER A 406 5.54 -27.14 17.62
C SER A 406 4.21 -27.81 17.95
N HIS A 407 3.19 -27.62 17.11
CA HIS A 407 1.85 -28.16 17.24
C HIS A 407 1.65 -29.44 16.39
N GLY A 408 2.74 -30.09 15.97
CA GLY A 408 2.73 -31.39 15.31
C GLY A 408 2.39 -31.38 13.82
N TYR A 409 1.81 -30.29 13.30
CA TYR A 409 1.40 -30.18 11.90
C TYR A 409 2.52 -29.71 10.98
N ILE A 410 2.47 -30.15 9.72
CA ILE A 410 3.39 -29.74 8.65
C ILE A 410 2.83 -28.50 7.93
N CYS A 411 3.64 -27.47 7.80
CA CYS A 411 3.33 -26.23 7.10
C CYS A 411 4.39 -25.84 6.08
N TYR A 412 3.95 -25.08 5.08
CA TYR A 412 4.78 -24.52 4.03
C TYR A 412 4.92 -23.02 4.25
N PRO A 413 6.15 -22.50 4.44
CA PRO A 413 6.38 -21.07 4.52
C PRO A 413 6.08 -20.42 3.18
N VAL A 414 5.29 -19.36 3.21
CA VAL A 414 4.95 -18.55 2.05
C VAL A 414 5.27 -17.09 2.33
N TYR A 415 5.50 -16.35 1.26
CA TYR A 415 5.92 -14.96 1.29
C TYR A 415 5.19 -14.15 0.23
N MET A 416 4.87 -12.91 0.55
CA MET A 416 4.34 -11.93 -0.40
C MET A 416 5.12 -10.62 -0.29
N ASN A 417 5.61 -10.14 -1.44
CA ASN A 417 6.12 -8.79 -1.55
C ASN A 417 4.95 -7.80 -1.65
N PHE A 418 4.41 -7.41 -0.49
CA PHE A 418 3.28 -6.49 -0.42
C PHE A 418 3.62 -5.12 -1.02
N ALA A 419 4.85 -4.64 -0.83
CA ALA A 419 5.31 -3.40 -1.42
C ALA A 419 5.28 -3.44 -2.96
N TYR A 420 5.69 -4.55 -3.57
CA TYR A 420 5.59 -4.73 -5.03
C TYR A 420 4.13 -4.67 -5.51
N LEU A 421 3.23 -5.36 -4.80
CA LEU A 421 1.80 -5.40 -5.14
C LEU A 421 1.14 -4.00 -5.07
N VAL A 422 1.50 -3.20 -4.06
CA VAL A 422 0.95 -1.85 -3.88
C VAL A 422 1.62 -0.81 -4.79
N PHE A 423 2.91 -0.97 -5.08
CA PHE A 423 3.67 -0.02 -5.90
C PHE A 423 3.39 -0.22 -7.41
N ASN A 424 3.43 -1.47 -7.89
CA ASN A 424 3.18 -1.82 -9.28
C ASN A 424 1.70 -2.14 -9.53
N ARG A 425 0.85 -1.23 -9.06
CA ARG A 425 -0.61 -1.25 -9.27
C ARG A 425 -0.96 -1.05 -10.74
N ASP A 426 -0.68 -2.05 -11.55
CA ASP A 426 -1.28 -2.17 -12.86
C ASP A 426 -2.71 -2.70 -12.69
N ASP A 427 -3.67 -2.07 -13.36
CA ASP A 427 -5.07 -2.49 -13.39
C ASP A 427 -5.21 -3.99 -13.72
N VAL A 428 -4.30 -4.54 -14.53
CA VAL A 428 -4.26 -5.97 -14.89
C VAL A 428 -3.91 -6.84 -13.69
N THR A 429 -2.90 -6.46 -12.91
CA THR A 429 -2.44 -7.20 -11.73
C THR A 429 -3.47 -7.10 -10.60
N LEU A 430 -4.06 -5.93 -10.38
CA LEU A 430 -5.11 -5.74 -9.36
C LEU A 430 -6.41 -6.46 -9.72
N LYS A 431 -6.84 -6.42 -11.00
CA LYS A 431 -8.04 -7.15 -11.46
C LYS A 431 -7.84 -8.65 -11.43
N LYS A 432 -6.65 -9.15 -11.75
CA LYS A 432 -6.32 -10.60 -11.69
C LYS A 432 -6.64 -11.22 -10.33
N TYR A 433 -6.51 -10.43 -9.27
CA TYR A 433 -6.68 -10.87 -7.89
C TYR A 433 -7.88 -10.22 -7.19
N HIS A 434 -8.72 -9.47 -7.92
CA HIS A 434 -9.82 -8.67 -7.37
C HIS A 434 -9.41 -7.74 -6.20
N PHE A 435 -8.14 -7.35 -6.13
CA PHE A 435 -7.61 -6.54 -5.03
C PHE A 435 -8.04 -5.07 -5.10
N SER A 436 -8.40 -4.56 -6.28
CA SER A 436 -8.71 -3.14 -6.49
C SER A 436 -9.88 -2.65 -5.63
N ASP A 437 -10.87 -3.51 -5.41
CA ASP A 437 -12.17 -3.10 -4.88
C ASP A 437 -12.17 -3.01 -3.35
N PHE A 438 -11.19 -3.66 -2.69
CA PHE A 438 -11.10 -3.75 -1.24
C PHE A 438 -10.04 -2.85 -0.61
N ILE A 439 -9.14 -2.31 -1.41
CA ILE A 439 -8.06 -1.46 -0.94
C ILE A 439 -8.62 -0.10 -0.52
N ASN A 440 -8.35 0.31 0.73
CA ASN A 440 -8.62 1.67 1.15
C ASN A 440 -7.73 2.66 0.37
N PRO A 441 -8.31 3.57 -0.44
CA PRO A 441 -7.55 4.48 -1.31
C PRO A 441 -6.71 5.48 -0.53
N TYR A 442 -7.17 5.94 0.64
CA TYR A 442 -6.41 6.84 1.50
C TYR A 442 -5.18 6.15 2.08
N LEU A 443 -5.37 4.98 2.69
CA LEU A 443 -4.26 4.24 3.30
C LEU A 443 -3.21 3.86 2.26
N ALA A 444 -3.64 3.51 1.04
CA ALA A 444 -2.76 3.28 -0.08
C ALA A 444 -1.90 4.50 -0.46
N GLU A 445 -2.55 5.65 -0.64
CA GLU A 445 -1.84 6.88 -0.98
C GLU A 445 -0.90 7.34 0.13
N ARG A 446 -1.32 7.19 1.40
CA ARG A 446 -0.49 7.49 2.57
C ARG A 446 0.72 6.57 2.66
N TRP A 447 0.50 5.25 2.55
CA TRP A 447 1.57 4.24 2.52
C TRP A 447 2.58 4.56 1.42
N TYR A 448 2.08 4.92 0.24
CA TYR A 448 2.88 5.27 -0.91
C TYR A 448 3.78 6.49 -0.62
N LYS A 449 3.20 7.59 -0.14
CA LYS A 449 3.92 8.82 0.19
C LYS A 449 4.97 8.61 1.29
N ARG A 450 4.61 7.87 2.35
CA ARG A 450 5.55 7.52 3.43
C ARG A 450 6.70 6.66 2.94
N SER A 451 6.40 5.65 2.13
CA SER A 451 7.40 4.75 1.56
C SER A 451 8.34 5.52 0.62
N ALA A 452 7.81 6.34 -0.28
CA ALA A 452 8.59 7.20 -1.15
C ALA A 452 9.59 8.06 -0.35
N LEU A 453 9.12 8.72 0.71
CA LEU A 453 9.99 9.53 1.59
C LEU A 453 11.06 8.71 2.31
N ARG A 454 10.68 7.55 2.87
CA ARG A 454 11.60 6.69 3.62
C ARG A 454 12.74 6.17 2.74
N TYR A 455 12.45 5.82 1.49
CA TYR A 455 13.40 5.18 0.59
C TYR A 455 14.06 6.15 -0.41
N PHE A 456 13.66 7.43 -0.43
CA PHE A 456 14.19 8.41 -1.37
C PHE A 456 15.72 8.54 -1.30
N PHE A 457 16.27 8.63 -0.09
CA PHE A 457 17.72 8.76 0.13
C PHE A 457 18.45 7.40 0.21
N ARG A 458 17.72 6.28 0.16
CA ARG A 458 18.33 4.94 0.22
C ARG A 458 18.75 4.48 -1.16
N THR A 459 19.81 3.67 -1.21
CA THR A 459 20.25 3.02 -2.45
C THR A 459 19.11 2.21 -3.05
N ARG A 460 18.86 2.34 -4.36
CA ARG A 460 17.75 1.66 -5.06
C ARG A 460 17.70 0.14 -4.88
N ARG A 461 18.85 -0.49 -4.65
CA ARG A 461 18.94 -1.94 -4.36
C ARG A 461 18.24 -2.35 -3.06
N LEU A 462 17.95 -1.38 -2.18
CA LEU A 462 17.28 -1.58 -0.90
C LEU A 462 15.80 -1.17 -0.95
N TRP A 463 15.23 -0.92 -2.12
CA TRP A 463 13.82 -0.58 -2.27
C TRP A 463 12.95 -1.84 -2.17
N PRO A 464 12.01 -1.93 -1.22
CA PRO A 464 11.25 -3.15 -0.98
C PRO A 464 10.49 -3.68 -2.20
N TRP A 465 9.90 -2.78 -2.99
CA TRP A 465 9.16 -3.14 -4.21
C TRP A 465 10.03 -3.64 -5.37
N ARG A 466 11.36 -3.70 -5.21
CA ARG A 466 12.28 -4.26 -6.22
C ARG A 466 12.80 -5.65 -5.85
N PHE A 467 12.49 -6.14 -4.65
CA PHE A 467 12.96 -7.45 -4.19
C PHE A 467 12.20 -8.60 -4.87
N THR A 468 12.95 -9.46 -5.55
CA THR A 468 12.44 -10.73 -6.07
C THR A 468 12.51 -11.81 -5.01
N LEU A 469 11.69 -12.87 -5.16
CA LEU A 469 11.75 -14.03 -4.28
C LEU A 469 13.16 -14.65 -4.22
N GLN A 470 13.88 -14.68 -5.34
CA GLN A 470 15.25 -15.21 -5.38
C GLN A 470 16.22 -14.38 -4.52
N GLN A 471 16.06 -13.06 -4.52
CA GLN A 471 16.86 -12.17 -3.67
C GLN A 471 16.50 -12.35 -2.19
N VAL A 472 15.21 -12.51 -1.87
CA VAL A 472 14.75 -12.81 -0.50
C VAL A 472 15.31 -14.14 -0.02
N ARG A 473 15.27 -15.20 -0.84
CA ARG A 473 15.89 -16.49 -0.53
C ARG A 473 17.40 -16.39 -0.33
N GLY A 474 18.09 -15.53 -1.08
CA GLY A 474 19.54 -15.36 -0.96
C GLY A 474 19.98 -14.66 0.33
N ILE A 475 19.08 -13.96 1.02
CA ILE A 475 19.38 -13.26 2.28
C ILE A 475 18.83 -13.97 3.52
N LEU A 476 18.10 -15.09 3.37
CA LEU A 476 17.47 -15.87 4.45
C LEU A 476 18.04 -17.29 4.56
#